data_AF-A0A261FS78-F1
#
_entry.id   AF-A0A261FS78-F1
#
_cell.length_a   1.000
_cell.length_b   1.000
_cell.length_c   1.000
_cell.angle_alpha   90.00
_cell.angle_beta   90.00
_cell.angle_gamma   90.00
#
_symmetry.space_group_name_H-M   'P 1'
#
loop_
_entity.id
_entity.type
_entity.pdbx_description
1 polymer ?
#
loop_
_entity_poly.entity_id
_entity_poly.type
_entity_poly.pdbx_seq_one_letter_code
_entity_poly.pdbx_strand_id
1 'polypeptide(L)'
;MPHTHVPEEWAVYAKRLGLNIQRQRVTRHLSQEYVAYNANLSRFAYQQLEKGESRPGTPSNPSLLNVMAIAQVFGVTIDDLLPEPWPDLHA
;
A
#
# COMPACT_ATOMS: atom_id res chain seq x y z
N MET A 1 0.08 -11.92 23.61
CA MET A 1 0.21 -11.34 22.26
C MET A 1 1.15 -10.15 22.38
N PRO A 2 2.30 -10.11 21.72
CA PRO A 2 3.11 -8.91 21.74
C PRO A 2 2.27 -7.78 21.13
N HIS A 3 2.16 -6.65 21.84
CA HIS A 3 1.62 -5.43 21.27
C HIS A 3 2.69 -4.92 20.30
N THR A 4 2.53 -5.20 19.01
CA THR A 4 3.37 -4.58 17.99
C THR A 4 3.11 -3.07 18.07
N HIS A 5 4.01 -2.35 18.73
CA HIS A 5 3.97 -0.90 18.75
C HIS A 5 4.19 -0.42 17.31
N VAL A 6 3.20 0.24 16.74
CA VAL A 6 3.34 0.82 15.41
C VAL A 6 4.30 2.02 15.55
N PRO A 7 5.48 2.02 14.90
CA PRO A 7 6.41 3.14 14.99
C PRO A 7 5.75 4.44 14.53
N GLU A 8 6.15 5.56 15.10
CA GLU A 8 5.64 6.88 14.70
C GLU A 8 5.84 7.14 13.19
N GLU A 9 6.96 6.65 12.65
CA GLU A 9 7.32 6.75 11.24
C GLU A 9 6.42 5.93 10.31
N TRP A 10 5.68 4.94 10.84
CA TRP A 10 4.81 4.07 10.05
C TRP A 10 3.73 4.86 9.32
N ALA A 11 3.16 5.89 9.97
CA ALA A 11 2.14 6.72 9.34
C ALA A 11 2.67 7.40 8.06
N VAL A 12 3.90 7.90 8.11
CA VAL A 12 4.58 8.51 6.96
C VAL A 12 4.89 7.45 5.91
N TYR A 13 5.37 6.28 6.32
CA TYR A 13 5.70 5.18 5.42
C TYR A 13 4.47 4.66 4.66
N ALA A 14 3.38 4.37 5.37
CA ALA A 14 2.11 3.92 4.79
C ALA A 14 1.55 4.94 3.80
N LYS A 15 1.68 6.24 4.10
CA LYS A 15 1.30 7.31 3.17
C LYS A 15 2.14 7.29 1.90
N ARG A 16 3.46 7.15 2.02
CA ARG A 16 4.38 7.09 0.87
C ARG A 16 4.12 5.85 0.01
N LEU A 17 3.84 4.69 0.62
CA LEU A 17 3.46 3.47 -0.08
C LEU A 17 2.19 3.69 -0.91
N GLY A 18 1.15 4.29 -0.31
CA GLY A 18 -0.09 4.62 -1.03
C GLY A 18 0.12 5.54 -2.23
N LEU A 19 1.00 6.54 -2.09
CA LEU A 19 1.39 7.44 -3.18
C LEU A 19 2.16 6.72 -4.29
N ASN A 20 3.06 5.80 -3.96
CA ASN A 20 3.77 4.99 -4.95
C ASN A 20 2.81 4.11 -5.75
N ILE A 21 1.89 3.42 -5.08
CA ILE A 21 0.82 2.62 -5.73
C ILE A 21 0.00 3.50 -6.68
N GLN A 22 -0.42 4.68 -6.22
CA GLN A 22 -1.20 5.62 -7.03
C GLN A 22 -0.41 6.09 -8.27
N ARG A 23 0.87 6.42 -8.12
CA ARG A 23 1.74 6.82 -9.22
C ARG A 23 1.89 5.71 -10.27
N GLN A 24 2.14 4.47 -9.82
CA GLN A 24 2.24 3.32 -10.74
C GLN A 24 0.94 3.10 -11.51
N ARG A 25 -0.22 3.25 -10.84
CA ARG A 25 -1.53 3.15 -11.47
C ARG A 25 -1.76 4.24 -12.51
N VAL A 26 -1.53 5.50 -12.15
CA VAL A 26 -1.80 6.66 -13.02
C VAL A 26 -0.89 6.64 -14.24
N THR A 27 0.39 6.30 -14.09
CA THR A 27 1.35 6.19 -15.20
C THR A 27 0.95 5.13 -16.23
N ARG A 28 0.21 4.10 -15.80
CA ARG A 28 -0.33 3.04 -16.66
C ARG A 28 -1.75 3.31 -17.16
N HIS A 29 -2.32 4.47 -16.84
CA HIS A 29 -3.69 4.84 -17.19
C HIS A 29 -4.76 3.85 -16.69
N LEU A 30 -4.51 3.17 -15.56
CA LEU A 30 -5.44 2.20 -14.99
C LEU A 30 -6.44 2.87 -14.04
N SER A 31 -7.68 2.38 -14.03
CA SER A 31 -8.68 2.79 -13.04
C SER A 31 -8.47 2.05 -11.71
N GLN A 32 -8.95 2.63 -10.60
CA GLN A 32 -8.94 1.95 -9.30
C GLN A 32 -9.74 0.64 -9.35
N GLU A 33 -10.87 0.62 -10.07
CA GLU A 33 -11.72 -0.56 -10.27
C GLU A 33 -10.93 -1.70 -10.92
N TYR A 34 -10.20 -1.39 -12.00
CA TYR A 34 -9.43 -2.37 -12.75
C TYR A 34 -8.34 -3.01 -11.88
N VAL A 35 -7.58 -2.20 -11.15
CA VAL A 35 -6.50 -2.73 -10.30
C VAL A 35 -7.08 -3.55 -9.15
N ALA A 36 -8.13 -3.06 -8.50
CA ALA A 36 -8.78 -3.77 -7.41
C ALA A 36 -9.29 -5.15 -7.85
N TYR A 37 -10.03 -5.21 -8.97
CA TYR A 37 -10.54 -6.46 -9.51
C TYR A 37 -9.42 -7.46 -9.81
N ASN A 38 -8.37 -7.05 -10.53
CA ASN A 38 -7.27 -7.95 -10.90
C ASN A 38 -6.36 -8.32 -9.73
N ALA A 39 -6.31 -7.49 -8.67
CA ALA A 39 -5.59 -7.80 -7.43
C ALA A 39 -6.43 -8.58 -6.41
N ASN A 40 -7.66 -8.98 -6.76
CA ASN A 40 -8.63 -9.63 -5.87
C ASN A 40 -8.92 -8.81 -4.60
N LEU A 41 -9.08 -7.50 -4.77
CA LEU A 41 -9.43 -6.53 -3.73
C LEU A 41 -10.78 -5.89 -4.04
N SER A 42 -11.48 -5.42 -3.01
CA SER A 42 -12.58 -4.49 -3.24
C SER A 42 -12.03 -3.13 -3.69
N ARG A 43 -12.78 -2.41 -4.54
CA ARG A 43 -12.45 -1.02 -4.93
C ARG A 43 -12.20 -0.13 -3.71
N PHE A 44 -13.00 -0.31 -2.66
CA PHE A 44 -12.85 0.43 -1.40
C PHE A 44 -11.52 0.10 -0.70
N ALA A 45 -11.15 -1.17 -0.58
CA ALA A 45 -9.88 -1.57 0.01
C ALA A 45 -8.69 -1.00 -0.78
N TYR A 46 -8.74 -1.06 -2.12
CA TYR A 46 -7.72 -0.46 -2.97
C TYR A 46 -7.64 1.07 -2.80
N GLN A 47 -8.78 1.75 -2.71
CA GLN A 47 -8.83 3.20 -2.47
C GLN A 47 -8.20 3.58 -1.12
N GLN A 48 -8.43 2.78 -0.07
CA GLN A 48 -7.82 2.97 1.25
C GLN A 48 -6.29 2.80 1.19
N LEU A 49 -5.81 1.81 0.44
CA LEU A 49 -4.37 1.64 0.18
C LEU A 49 -3.74 2.88 -0.48
N GLU A 50 -4.35 3.44 -1.54
CA GLU A 50 -3.82 4.67 -2.16
C GLU A 50 -3.83 5.87 -1.21
N LYS A 51 -4.78 5.93 -0.28
CA LYS A 51 -4.81 6.99 0.75
C LYS A 51 -3.70 6.81 1.79
N GLY A 52 -3.16 5.60 1.95
CA GLY A 52 -2.23 5.24 3.02
C GLY A 52 -2.93 5.03 4.37
N GLU A 53 -4.25 4.84 4.38
CA GLU A 53 -5.06 4.68 5.58
C GLU A 53 -5.92 3.42 5.45
N SER A 54 -6.16 2.70 6.55
CA SER A 54 -7.13 1.57 6.56
C SER A 54 -8.55 2.06 6.89
N ARG A 55 -8.61 3.12 7.68
CA ARG A 55 -9.79 3.90 8.05
C ARG A 55 -9.31 5.31 8.45
N PRO A 56 -10.18 6.33 8.50
CA PRO A 56 -9.77 7.70 8.79
C PRO A 56 -8.86 7.80 10.02
N GLY A 57 -7.67 8.36 9.83
CA GLY A 57 -6.68 8.57 10.90
C GLY A 57 -5.96 7.30 11.38
N THR A 58 -6.20 6.14 10.77
CA THR A 58 -5.43 4.91 11.03
C THR A 58 -4.56 4.60 9.83
N PRO A 59 -3.21 4.66 9.95
CA PRO A 59 -2.30 4.27 8.88
C PRO A 59 -2.63 2.88 8.34
N SER A 60 -2.50 2.70 7.03
CA SER A 60 -2.73 1.40 6.41
C SER A 60 -1.62 0.42 6.81
N ASN A 61 -1.97 -0.85 6.94
CA ASN A 61 -1.02 -1.96 7.03
C ASN A 61 -1.50 -3.09 6.13
N PRO A 62 -1.30 -2.98 4.80
CA PRO A 62 -1.68 -4.05 3.87
C PRO A 62 -0.96 -5.34 4.21
N SER A 63 -1.63 -6.47 4.00
CA SER A 63 -0.93 -7.75 3.96
C SER A 63 0.11 -7.74 2.83
N LEU A 64 1.20 -8.50 3.01
CA LEU A 64 2.19 -8.70 1.97
C LEU A 64 1.54 -9.23 0.67
N LEU A 65 0.53 -10.10 0.81
CA LEU A 65 -0.27 -10.62 -0.31
C LEU A 65 -0.92 -9.50 -1.12
N ASN A 66 -1.52 -8.49 -0.48
CA ASN A 66 -2.17 -7.38 -1.18
C ASN A 66 -1.14 -6.54 -1.96
N VAL A 67 0.03 -6.28 -1.36
CA VAL A 67 1.09 -5.51 -2.02
C VAL A 67 1.65 -6.28 -3.22
N MET A 68 1.91 -7.58 -3.07
CA MET A 68 2.39 -8.45 -4.15
C MET A 68 1.36 -8.58 -5.28
N ALA A 69 0.08 -8.73 -4.97
CA ALA A 69 -0.97 -8.79 -5.99
C ALA A 69 -1.05 -7.50 -6.81
N ILE A 70 -0.95 -6.33 -6.15
CA ILE A 70 -0.91 -5.04 -6.84
C ILE A 70 0.34 -4.92 -7.72
N ALA A 71 1.51 -5.34 -7.23
CA ALA A 71 2.75 -5.35 -8.03
C ALA A 71 2.62 -6.23 -9.28
N GLN A 72 1.99 -7.40 -9.16
CA GLN A 72 1.70 -8.28 -10.29
C GLN A 72 0.78 -7.61 -11.32
N VAL A 73 -0.29 -6.92 -10.89
CA VAL A 73 -1.18 -6.19 -11.80
C VAL A 73 -0.44 -5.09 -12.55
N PHE A 74 0.53 -4.43 -11.90
CA PHE A 74 1.34 -3.39 -12.54
C PHE A 74 2.50 -3.92 -13.38
N GLY A 75 2.85 -5.20 -13.25
CA GLY A 75 4.03 -5.78 -13.89
C GLY A 75 5.33 -5.19 -13.36
N VAL A 76 5.42 -4.94 -12.05
CA VAL A 76 6.59 -4.36 -11.35
C VAL A 76 7.05 -5.25 -10.21
N THR A 77 8.22 -4.98 -9.64
CA THR A 77 8.63 -5.66 -8.42
C THR A 77 7.98 -5.02 -7.19
N ILE A 78 8.04 -5.71 -6.04
CA ILE A 78 7.54 -5.11 -4.79
C ILE A 78 8.37 -3.88 -4.39
N ASP A 79 9.65 -3.84 -4.74
CA ASP A 79 10.58 -2.73 -4.46
C ASP A 79 10.15 -1.44 -5.16
N ASP A 80 9.53 -1.54 -6.35
CA ASP A 80 8.96 -0.39 -7.07
C ASP A 80 7.76 0.25 -6.34
N LEU A 81 7.19 -0.44 -5.34
CA LEU A 81 6.10 0.05 -4.51
C LEU A 81 6.57 0.53 -3.14
N LEU A 82 7.52 -0.19 -2.53
CA LEU A 82 7.98 0.10 -1.17
C LEU A 82 8.78 1.41 -1.13
N PRO A 83 8.44 2.35 -0.23
CA PRO A 83 9.27 3.52 0.00
C PRO A 83 10.63 3.16 0.61
N GLU A 84 11.66 3.94 0.31
CA GLU A 84 12.93 3.91 1.03
C GLU A 84 13.24 5.27 1.70
N PRO A 85 13.92 5.31 2.85
CA PRO A 85 14.30 4.16 3.67
C PRO A 85 13.08 3.51 4.33
N TRP A 86 13.23 2.26 4.76
CA TRP A 86 12.25 1.58 5.61
C TRP A 86 12.25 2.21 7.01
N PRO A 87 11.09 2.25 7.69
CA PRO A 87 11.01 2.72 9.05
C PRO A 87 11.77 1.76 9.96
N ASP A 88 12.33 2.26 11.06
CA ASP A 88 12.91 1.39 12.08
C ASP A 88 11.79 0.59 12.76
N LEU A 89 11.82 -0.74 12.57
CA LEU A 89 10.86 -1.68 13.15
C LEU A 89 11.46 -2.47 14.32
N HIS A 90 12.69 -2.17 14.74
CA HIS A 90 13.30 -2.78 15.91
C HIS A 90 12.51 -2.38 17.17
N ALA A 91 12.25 -3.36 18.05
CA ALA A 91 11.47 -3.21 19.28
C ALA A 91 12.38 -3.30 20.51
#